data_AF-A0AAV8A1Z9-F1
#
_entry.id   AF-A0AAV8A1Z9-F1
#
_cell.length_a   1.000
_cell.length_b   1.000
_cell.length_c   1.000
_cell.angle_alpha   90.00
_cell.angle_beta   90.00
_cell.angle_gamma   90.00
#
_symmetry.space_group_name_H-M   'P 1'
#
loop_
_entity.id
_entity.type
_entity.pdbx_description
1 polymer ?
#
loop_
_entity_poly.entity_id
_entity_poly.type
_entity_poly.pdbx_seq_one_letter_code
_entity_poly.pdbx_strand_id
1 'polypeptide(L)'
;MTEFSLKLDRRKKNFKKKTNRNESIQKRTKKIINNSLNQREQLLSQKRIKNLNESFEESDNDKIKEDIPTLINHLVEGDIIKKTNSLKSIKQLTCIISPILQELFENGLGQALIYILTNVTNKYILIDTFSLLNNLTIGKNDHIELLVQTGIIKVLMSFVKCQDDAVMENVCD
;
A
#
# COMPACT_ATOMS: atom_id res chain seq x y z
N MET A 1 -38.65 -26.79 36.90
CA MET A 1 -37.73 -25.94 37.69
C MET A 1 -38.54 -24.83 38.33
N THR A 2 -38.54 -24.71 39.66
CA THR A 2 -39.45 -23.81 40.40
C THR A 2 -39.09 -22.34 40.22
N GLU A 3 -40.11 -21.49 40.12
CA GLU A 3 -40.03 -20.02 39.91
C GLU A 3 -39.11 -19.30 40.91
N PHE A 4 -38.96 -19.89 42.11
CA PHE A 4 -38.06 -19.46 43.16
C PHE A 4 -36.57 -19.56 42.76
N SER A 5 -36.20 -20.60 42.01
CA SER A 5 -34.83 -20.79 41.50
C SER A 5 -34.46 -19.70 40.49
N LEU A 6 -35.40 -19.32 39.63
CA LEU A 6 -35.20 -18.24 38.65
C LEU A 6 -35.03 -16.86 39.31
N LYS A 7 -35.75 -16.59 40.41
CA LYS A 7 -35.57 -15.35 41.20
C LYS A 7 -34.21 -15.31 41.91
N LEU A 8 -33.72 -16.44 42.42
CA LEU A 8 -32.38 -16.55 43.01
C LEU A 8 -31.27 -16.34 41.97
N ASP A 9 -31.43 -16.90 40.76
CA ASP A 9 -30.44 -16.73 39.68
C ASP A 9 -30.40 -15.30 39.15
N ARG A 10 -31.54 -14.60 39.08
CA ARG A 10 -31.60 -13.16 38.76
C ARG A 10 -30.89 -12.31 39.82
N ARG A 11 -31.04 -12.64 41.11
CA ARG A 11 -30.30 -11.95 42.20
C ARG A 11 -28.80 -12.21 42.13
N LYS A 12 -28.37 -13.44 41.83
CA LYS A 12 -26.94 -13.79 41.65
C LYS A 12 -26.28 -13.06 40.49
N LYS A 13 -27.00 -12.84 39.38
CA LYS A 13 -26.48 -12.13 38.18
C LYS A 13 -26.32 -10.61 38.37
N ASN A 14 -27.00 -10.01 39.36
CA ASN A 14 -26.95 -8.56 39.62
C ASN A 14 -25.94 -8.15 40.70
N PHE A 15 -25.18 -9.07 41.28
CA PHE A 15 -24.06 -8.69 42.15
C PHE A 15 -22.91 -8.13 41.31
N LYS A 16 -22.35 -6.99 41.71
CA LYS A 16 -21.11 -6.47 41.13
C LYS A 16 -20.07 -7.58 41.15
N LYS A 17 -19.74 -8.13 39.98
CA LYS A 17 -18.67 -9.12 39.80
C LYS A 17 -17.39 -8.46 40.30
N LYS A 18 -16.88 -8.89 41.48
CA LYS A 18 -15.57 -8.44 41.98
C LYS A 18 -14.58 -8.72 40.86
N THR A 19 -13.99 -7.66 40.31
CA THR A 19 -12.97 -7.78 39.26
C THR A 19 -11.84 -8.62 39.83
N ASN A 20 -11.63 -9.80 39.23
CA ASN A 20 -10.64 -10.72 39.73
C ASN A 20 -9.26 -10.05 39.51
N ARG A 21 -8.50 -9.83 40.60
CA ARG A 21 -7.25 -9.05 40.56
C ARG A 21 -6.28 -9.63 39.53
N ASN A 22 -6.21 -10.95 39.45
CA ASN A 22 -5.36 -11.68 38.50
C ASN A 22 -5.77 -11.45 37.04
N GLU A 23 -7.07 -11.40 36.77
CA GLU A 23 -7.62 -11.18 35.44
C GLU A 23 -7.37 -9.73 34.96
N SER A 24 -7.40 -8.78 35.89
CA SER A 24 -7.06 -7.37 35.62
C SER A 24 -5.57 -7.18 35.34
N ILE A 25 -4.70 -7.90 36.06
CA ILE A 25 -3.25 -7.93 35.81
C ILE A 25 -2.96 -8.53 34.45
N GLN A 26 -3.56 -9.68 34.12
CA GLN A 26 -3.38 -10.33 32.81
C GLN A 26 -3.83 -9.43 31.64
N LYS A 27 -4.92 -8.68 31.79
CA LYS A 27 -5.37 -7.72 30.76
C LYS A 27 -4.37 -6.58 30.58
N ARG A 28 -3.80 -6.06 31.67
CA ARG A 28 -2.76 -5.00 31.59
C ARG A 28 -1.48 -5.51 30.95
N THR A 29 -1.00 -6.70 31.33
CA THR A 29 0.23 -7.28 30.74
C THR A 29 0.05 -7.56 29.24
N LYS A 30 -1.07 -8.16 28.84
CA LYS A 30 -1.39 -8.37 27.40
C LYS A 30 -1.43 -7.05 26.63
N LYS A 31 -2.03 -6.00 27.20
CA LYS A 31 -2.10 -4.68 26.56
C LYS A 31 -0.71 -4.05 26.39
N ILE A 32 0.15 -4.15 27.40
CA ILE A 32 1.53 -3.63 27.33
C ILE A 32 2.33 -4.37 26.27
N ILE A 33 2.28 -5.71 26.27
CA ILE A 33 2.99 -6.54 25.29
C ILE A 33 2.54 -6.21 23.86
N ASN A 34 1.22 -6.15 23.62
CA ASN A 34 0.69 -5.81 22.30
C ASN A 34 1.11 -4.40 21.86
N ASN A 35 1.10 -3.41 22.78
CA ASN A 35 1.58 -2.08 22.47
C ASN A 35 3.07 -2.07 22.08
N SER A 36 3.92 -2.83 22.79
CA SER A 36 5.34 -2.95 22.46
C SER A 36 5.59 -3.69 21.15
N LEU A 37 4.82 -4.72 20.84
CA LEU A 37 4.87 -5.43 19.55
C LEU A 37 4.47 -4.50 18.40
N ASN A 38 3.36 -3.77 18.55
CA ASN A 38 2.90 -2.80 17.54
C ASN A 38 3.94 -1.68 17.31
N GLN A 39 4.57 -1.18 18.37
CA GLN A 39 5.64 -0.18 18.24
C GLN A 39 6.87 -0.76 17.51
N ARG A 40 7.24 -2.01 17.79
CA ARG A 40 8.33 -2.69 17.08
C ARG A 40 8.01 -2.88 15.61
N GLU A 41 6.80 -3.30 15.26
CA GLU A 41 6.34 -3.42 13.87
C GLU A 41 6.34 -2.06 13.16
N GLN A 42 5.86 -1.00 13.82
CA GLN A 42 5.92 0.36 13.28
C GLN A 42 7.37 0.81 13.02
N LEU A 43 8.29 0.57 13.95
CA LEU A 43 9.71 0.91 13.78
C LEU A 43 10.38 0.07 12.68
N LEU A 44 10.00 -1.19 12.51
CA LEU A 44 10.50 -2.05 11.42
C LEU A 44 10.00 -1.57 10.06
N SER A 45 8.72 -1.22 9.93
CA SER A 45 8.16 -0.62 8.71
C SER A 45 8.84 0.71 8.38
N GLN A 46 9.08 1.57 9.39
CA GLN A 46 9.83 2.81 9.20
C GLN A 46 11.29 2.56 8.80
N LYS A 47 11.96 1.54 9.35
CA LYS A 47 13.33 1.17 8.95
C LYS A 47 13.40 0.63 7.53
N ARG A 48 12.41 -0.15 7.08
CA ARG A 48 12.31 -0.59 5.67
C ARG A 48 12.25 0.61 4.72
N ILE A 49 11.42 1.61 5.05
CA ILE A 49 11.30 2.84 4.27
C ILE A 49 12.59 3.68 4.32
N LYS A 50 13.21 3.85 5.50
CA LYS A 50 14.45 4.62 5.63
C LYS A 50 15.64 4.00 4.89
N ASN A 51 15.79 2.68 4.93
CA ASN A 51 16.90 1.99 4.24
C ASN A 51 16.76 2.06 2.70
N LEU A 52 15.52 2.07 2.20
CA LEU A 52 15.23 2.40 0.79
C LEU A 52 15.62 3.85 0.44
N ASN A 53 15.39 4.79 1.34
CA ASN A 53 15.73 6.20 1.12
C ASN A 53 17.24 6.49 1.19
N GLU A 54 17.98 5.86 2.11
CA GLU A 54 19.45 6.00 2.20
C GLU A 54 20.18 5.48 0.96
N SER A 55 19.52 4.66 0.14
CA SER A 55 20.04 4.19 -1.15
C SER A 55 19.81 5.19 -2.31
N PHE A 56 19.04 6.27 -2.10
CA PHE A 56 18.51 7.15 -3.15
C PHE A 56 18.94 8.62 -3.04
N GLU A 57 19.65 9.02 -1.98
CA GLU A 57 19.96 10.43 -1.66
C GLU A 57 21.23 10.99 -2.34
N GLU A 58 21.77 10.36 -3.39
CA GLU A 58 22.99 10.87 -4.07
C GLU A 58 22.81 11.32 -5.54
N SER A 59 21.58 11.55 -6.04
CA SER A 59 21.46 12.22 -7.34
C SER A 59 20.21 13.10 -7.46
N ASP A 60 20.46 14.41 -7.55
CA ASP A 60 19.65 15.43 -8.23
C ASP A 60 18.29 15.82 -7.59
N ASN A 61 18.34 16.47 -6.43
CA ASN A 61 17.18 17.11 -5.80
C ASN A 61 16.61 18.34 -6.56
N ASP A 62 17.21 18.77 -7.68
CA ASP A 62 16.74 19.91 -8.49
C ASP A 62 15.77 19.53 -9.63
N LYS A 63 15.47 18.24 -9.85
CA LYS A 63 14.56 17.76 -10.93
C LYS A 63 13.10 17.58 -10.50
N ILE A 64 12.74 17.73 -9.23
CA ILE A 64 11.40 17.43 -8.70
C ILE A 64 10.48 18.67 -8.73
N LYS A 65 10.52 19.43 -9.83
CA LYS A 65 9.54 20.49 -10.16
C LYS A 65 9.01 20.35 -11.59
N GLU A 66 9.02 19.14 -12.15
CA GLU A 66 8.24 18.88 -13.35
C GLU A 66 6.76 18.75 -12.97
N ASP A 67 5.90 19.50 -13.67
CA ASP A 67 4.46 19.47 -13.47
C ASP A 67 3.92 18.04 -13.67
N ILE A 68 3.03 17.57 -12.79
CA ILE A 68 2.44 16.21 -12.83
C ILE A 68 1.91 15.83 -14.23
N PRO A 69 1.19 16.71 -14.96
CA PRO A 69 0.75 16.41 -16.32
C PRO A 69 1.90 16.11 -17.30
N THR A 70 3.04 16.79 -17.16
CA THR A 70 4.19 16.58 -18.07
C THR A 70 4.83 15.22 -17.84
N LEU A 71 4.94 14.80 -16.57
CA LEU A 71 5.40 13.45 -16.21
C LEU A 71 4.49 12.37 -16.80
N ILE A 72 3.17 12.54 -16.72
CA ILE A 72 2.21 11.58 -17.27
C ILE A 72 2.27 11.56 -18.80
N ASN A 73 2.45 12.71 -19.47
CA ASN A 73 2.63 12.76 -20.92
C ASN A 73 3.91 12.02 -21.36
N HIS A 74 5.00 12.17 -20.61
CA HIS A 74 6.25 11.45 -20.85
C HIS A 74 6.10 9.92 -20.70
N LEU A 75 5.17 9.42 -19.88
CA LEU A 75 4.88 7.99 -19.77
C LEU A 75 4.27 7.41 -21.06
N VAL A 76 3.41 8.19 -21.72
CA VAL A 76 2.71 7.76 -22.93
C VAL A 76 3.60 7.95 -24.16
N GLU A 77 4.08 9.18 -24.38
CA GLU A 77 4.74 9.61 -25.62
C GLU A 77 6.28 9.62 -25.54
N GLY A 78 6.85 9.54 -24.34
CA GLY A 78 8.30 9.69 -24.15
C GLY A 78 9.11 8.51 -24.67
N ASP A 79 10.40 8.76 -24.93
CA ASP A 79 11.39 7.72 -25.19
C ASP A 79 11.59 6.83 -23.94
N ILE A 80 12.25 5.68 -24.11
CA ILE A 80 12.56 4.73 -23.02
C ILE A 80 13.15 5.47 -21.80
N ILE A 81 14.10 6.39 -22.03
CA ILE A 81 14.76 7.17 -20.97
C ILE A 81 13.76 8.09 -20.26
N LYS A 82 12.92 8.81 -21.01
CA LYS A 82 11.90 9.70 -20.43
C LYS A 82 10.88 8.92 -19.63
N LYS A 83 10.40 7.78 -20.14
CA LYS A 83 9.49 6.88 -19.42
C LYS A 83 10.11 6.40 -18.10
N THR A 84 11.36 5.96 -18.12
CA THR A 84 12.04 5.49 -16.89
C THR A 84 12.23 6.61 -15.87
N ASN A 85 12.60 7.82 -16.31
CA ASN A 85 12.79 8.95 -15.42
C ASN A 85 11.45 9.39 -14.81
N SER A 86 10.40 9.51 -15.63
CA SER A 86 9.07 9.88 -15.15
C SER A 86 8.47 8.82 -14.21
N LEU A 87 8.66 7.52 -14.48
CA LEU A 87 8.26 6.45 -13.57
C LEU A 87 8.95 6.57 -12.21
N LYS A 88 10.27 6.82 -12.21
CA LYS A 88 11.04 7.01 -10.97
C LYS A 88 10.56 8.22 -10.18
N SER A 89 10.36 9.37 -10.84
CA SER A 89 9.86 10.58 -10.19
C SER A 89 8.47 10.37 -9.60
N ILE A 90 7.53 9.77 -10.35
CA ILE A 90 6.18 9.47 -9.86
C ILE A 90 6.25 8.52 -8.67
N LYS A 91 7.06 7.46 -8.76
CA LYS A 91 7.25 6.51 -7.66
C LYS A 91 7.76 7.18 -6.40
N GLN A 92 8.75 8.07 -6.50
CA GLN A 92 9.24 8.86 -5.37
C GLN A 92 8.13 9.72 -4.76
N LEU A 93 7.31 10.40 -5.58
CA LEU A 93 6.18 11.19 -5.09
C LEU A 93 5.16 10.33 -4.33
N THR A 94 4.85 9.14 -4.85
CA THR A 94 3.87 8.21 -4.22
C THR A 94 4.34 7.63 -2.89
N CYS A 95 5.65 7.44 -2.69
CA CYS A 95 6.21 6.91 -1.45
C CYS A 95 6.09 7.86 -0.26
N ILE A 96 6.09 9.17 -0.50
CA ILE A 96 6.27 10.18 0.56
C ILE A 96 4.91 10.76 0.99
N ILE A 97 3.94 10.92 0.08
CA ILE A 97 2.77 11.79 0.28
C ILE A 97 1.48 11.17 -0.29
N SER A 98 0.59 10.69 0.58
CA SER A 98 -0.74 10.17 0.21
C SER A 98 -1.69 11.18 -0.50
N PRO A 99 -1.72 12.50 -0.20
CA PRO A 99 -2.66 13.41 -0.88
C PRO A 99 -2.37 13.68 -2.36
N ILE A 100 -1.12 13.52 -2.83
CA ILE A 100 -0.75 13.74 -4.26
C ILE A 100 -1.27 12.61 -5.15
N LEU A 101 -1.60 11.44 -4.57
CA LEU A 101 -2.14 10.31 -5.32
C LEU A 101 -3.45 10.65 -6.03
N GLN A 102 -4.34 11.41 -5.39
CA GLN A 102 -5.62 11.76 -6.00
C GLN A 102 -5.42 12.62 -7.24
N GLU A 103 -4.55 13.63 -7.15
CA GLU A 103 -4.18 14.48 -8.27
C GLU A 103 -3.54 13.70 -9.42
N LEU A 104 -2.71 12.70 -9.12
CA LEU A 104 -2.14 11.81 -10.14
C LEU A 104 -3.22 11.02 -10.89
N PHE A 105 -4.22 10.50 -10.18
CA PHE A 105 -5.34 9.79 -10.81
C PHE A 105 -6.23 10.73 -11.64
N GLU A 106 -6.49 11.94 -11.14
CA GLU A 106 -7.24 12.97 -11.86
C GLU A 106 -6.55 13.39 -13.16
N ASN A 107 -5.21 13.44 -13.16
CA ASN A 107 -4.41 13.69 -14.36
C ASN A 107 -4.23 12.45 -15.28
N GLY A 108 -4.88 11.32 -14.97
CA GLY A 108 -4.93 10.15 -15.86
C GLY A 108 -3.83 9.11 -15.67
N LEU A 109 -3.14 9.08 -14.53
CA LEU A 109 -2.08 8.11 -14.24
C LEU A 109 -2.52 6.66 -14.50
N GLY A 110 -3.72 6.26 -14.08
CA GLY A 110 -4.18 4.88 -14.23
C GLY A 110 -4.29 4.42 -15.69
N GLN A 111 -4.74 5.31 -16.60
CA GLN A 111 -4.77 5.00 -18.04
C GLN A 111 -3.36 4.92 -18.63
N ALA A 112 -2.45 5.79 -18.21
CA ALA A 112 -1.06 5.77 -18.64
C ALA A 112 -0.35 4.46 -18.22
N LEU A 113 -0.62 3.96 -17.01
CA LEU A 113 -0.06 2.68 -16.54
C LEU A 113 -0.57 1.51 -17.38
N ILE A 114 -1.87 1.47 -17.69
CA ILE A 114 -2.44 0.46 -18.59
C ILE A 114 -1.78 0.52 -19.96
N TYR A 115 -1.63 1.72 -20.52
CA TYR A 115 -0.98 1.93 -21.82
C TYR A 115 0.45 1.39 -21.83
N ILE A 116 1.23 1.63 -20.77
CA ILE A 116 2.59 1.08 -20.66
C ILE A 116 2.54 -0.44 -20.63
N LEU A 117 1.70 -1.02 -19.77
CA LEU A 117 1.59 -2.47 -19.63
C LEU A 117 1.14 -3.16 -20.93
N THR A 118 0.32 -2.53 -21.77
CA THR A 118 -0.13 -3.14 -23.02
C THR A 118 0.81 -2.93 -24.19
N ASN A 119 1.50 -1.79 -24.26
CA ASN A 119 2.23 -1.38 -25.46
C ASN A 119 3.76 -1.43 -25.34
N VAL A 120 4.29 -1.50 -24.12
CA VAL A 120 5.74 -1.54 -23.89
C VAL A 120 6.22 -2.97 -23.71
N THR A 121 7.21 -3.38 -24.51
CA THR A 121 7.84 -4.71 -24.46
C THR A 121 9.11 -4.74 -23.61
N ASN A 122 9.61 -3.57 -23.18
CA ASN A 122 10.82 -3.47 -22.37
C ASN A 122 10.55 -3.93 -20.93
N LYS A 123 11.18 -5.04 -20.54
CA LYS A 123 11.03 -5.66 -19.21
C LYS A 123 11.38 -4.72 -18.05
N TYR A 124 12.40 -3.87 -18.19
CA TYR A 124 12.79 -2.94 -17.12
C TYR A 124 11.69 -1.92 -16.82
N ILE A 125 11.07 -1.37 -17.87
CA ILE A 125 9.94 -0.44 -17.72
C ILE A 125 8.74 -1.16 -17.09
N LEU A 126 8.46 -2.39 -17.52
CA LEU A 126 7.38 -3.19 -16.95
C LEU A 126 7.59 -3.44 -15.44
N ILE A 127 8.77 -3.87 -15.03
CA ILE A 127 9.12 -4.08 -13.61
C ILE A 127 8.94 -2.80 -12.80
N ASP A 128 9.44 -1.66 -13.28
CA ASP A 128 9.26 -0.37 -12.62
C ASP A 128 7.78 0.02 -12.51
N THR A 129 6.99 -0.29 -13.55
CA THR A 129 5.54 -0.05 -13.58
C THR A 129 4.80 -0.90 -12.55
N PHE A 130 5.12 -2.20 -12.44
CA PHE A 130 4.56 -3.09 -11.41
C PHE A 130 4.95 -2.65 -10.01
N SER A 131 6.20 -2.21 -9.82
CA SER A 131 6.64 -1.70 -8.53
C SER A 131 5.92 -0.40 -8.13
N LEU A 132 5.63 0.48 -9.09
CA LEU A 132 4.77 1.64 -8.85
C LEU A 132 3.33 1.20 -8.50
N LEU A 133 2.78 0.20 -9.21
CA LEU A 133 1.45 -0.34 -8.89
C LEU A 133 1.37 -0.88 -7.46
N ASN A 134 2.38 -1.61 -7.01
CA ASN A 134 2.44 -2.11 -5.63
C ASN A 134 2.43 -0.94 -4.63
N ASN A 135 3.17 0.13 -4.91
CA ASN A 135 3.15 1.33 -4.08
C ASN A 135 1.76 1.99 -4.02
N LEU A 136 1.04 2.02 -5.14
CA LEU A 136 -0.32 2.55 -5.19
C LEU A 136 -1.32 1.69 -4.39
N THR A 137 -1.10 0.38 -4.31
CA THR A 137 -2.00 -0.56 -3.61
C THR A 137 -1.70 -0.69 -2.11
N ILE A 138 -0.53 -0.27 -1.62
CA ILE A 138 -0.16 -0.29 -0.19
C ILE A 138 -0.99 0.72 0.66
N GLY A 139 -1.81 1.56 0.04
CA GLY A 139 -2.57 2.64 0.68
C GLY A 139 -4.03 2.34 1.09
N LYS A 140 -4.83 3.41 1.21
CA LYS A 140 -6.28 3.36 1.52
C LYS A 140 -7.06 2.63 0.43
N ASN A 141 -8.15 1.97 0.83
CA ASN A 141 -9.07 1.25 -0.07
C ASN A 141 -9.56 2.09 -1.25
N ASP A 142 -9.75 3.40 -1.07
CA ASP A 142 -10.24 4.32 -2.11
C ASP A 142 -9.31 4.36 -3.34
N HIS A 143 -7.99 4.27 -3.14
CA HIS A 143 -7.03 4.27 -4.24
C HIS A 143 -7.06 2.95 -5.02
N ILE A 144 -7.26 1.83 -4.30
CA ILE A 144 -7.42 0.52 -4.92
C ILE A 144 -8.69 0.51 -5.77
N GLU A 145 -9.79 1.08 -5.27
CA GLU A 145 -11.03 1.17 -6.01
C GLU A 145 -10.87 1.97 -7.32
N LEU A 146 -10.21 3.13 -7.26
CA LEU A 146 -9.89 3.93 -8.45
C LEU A 146 -9.03 3.14 -9.47
N LEU A 147 -8.01 2.44 -8.98
CA LEU A 147 -7.14 1.61 -9.82
C LEU A 147 -7.93 0.46 -10.49
N VAL A 148 -8.82 -0.20 -9.74
CA VAL A 148 -9.68 -1.26 -10.27
C VAL A 148 -10.65 -0.72 -11.32
N GLN A 149 -11.23 0.47 -11.10
CA GLN A 149 -12.11 1.13 -12.06
C GLN A 149 -11.43 1.43 -13.39
N THR A 150 -10.11 1.66 -13.41
CA THR A 150 -9.36 1.82 -14.67
C THR A 150 -9.29 0.54 -15.51
N GLY A 151 -9.58 -0.63 -14.94
CA GLY A 151 -9.59 -1.91 -15.65
C GLY A 151 -8.26 -2.67 -15.59
N ILE A 152 -7.34 -2.26 -14.73
CA ILE A 152 -5.97 -2.80 -14.66
C ILE A 152 -5.94 -4.32 -14.39
N ILE A 153 -6.92 -4.86 -13.66
CA ILE A 153 -7.01 -6.30 -13.32
C ILE A 153 -6.96 -7.18 -14.58
N LYS A 154 -7.62 -6.77 -15.67
CA LYS A 154 -7.63 -7.55 -16.92
C LYS A 154 -6.23 -7.65 -17.53
N VAL A 155 -5.48 -6.56 -17.47
CA VAL A 155 -4.10 -6.49 -17.95
C VAL A 155 -3.20 -7.35 -17.07
N LEU A 156 -3.30 -7.23 -15.75
CA LEU A 156 -2.54 -8.06 -14.80
C LEU A 156 -2.76 -9.56 -15.06
N MET A 157 -4.01 -9.99 -15.26
CA MET A 157 -4.31 -11.39 -15.59
C MET A 157 -3.68 -11.87 -16.91
N SER A 158 -3.51 -10.98 -17.89
CA SER A 158 -2.83 -11.33 -19.14
C SER A 158 -1.33 -11.55 -18.92
N PHE A 159 -0.71 -10.75 -18.04
CA PHE A 159 0.68 -10.93 -17.61
C PHE A 159 0.88 -12.22 -16.83
N VAL A 160 -0.04 -12.55 -15.90
CA VAL A 160 0.03 -13.80 -15.12
C VAL A 160 0.01 -15.05 -15.99
N LYS A 161 -0.64 -14.99 -17.16
CA LYS A 161 -0.66 -16.10 -18.13
C LYS A 161 0.60 -16.16 -19.00
N CYS A 162 1.32 -15.04 -19.13
CA CYS A 162 2.56 -14.95 -19.88
C CYS A 162 3.71 -15.32 -18.93
N GLN A 163 4.19 -16.56 -19.01
CA GLN A 163 5.15 -17.24 -18.12
C GLN A 163 6.57 -16.61 -18.02
N ASP A 164 6.70 -15.30 -17.83
CA ASP A 164 8.00 -14.63 -17.67
C ASP A 164 8.32 -14.45 -16.18
N ASP A 165 9.13 -15.36 -15.62
CA ASP A 165 9.39 -15.50 -14.18
C ASP A 165 9.81 -14.19 -13.49
N ALA A 166 10.65 -13.37 -14.14
CA ALA A 166 11.14 -12.11 -13.56
C ALA A 166 10.04 -11.04 -13.46
N VAL A 167 9.09 -11.03 -14.39
CA VAL A 167 7.93 -10.12 -14.32
C VAL A 167 6.92 -10.68 -13.32
N MET A 168 6.76 -12.00 -13.28
CA MET A 168 5.84 -12.70 -12.39
C MET A 168 6.16 -12.53 -10.90
N GLU A 169 7.44 -12.56 -10.52
CA GLU A 169 7.87 -12.31 -9.14
C GLU A 169 7.33 -10.94 -8.66
N ASN A 170 7.53 -9.90 -9.47
CA ASN A 170 7.09 -8.53 -9.16
C ASN A 170 5.56 -8.32 -9.22
N VAL A 171 4.82 -9.20 -9.89
CA VAL A 171 3.34 -9.17 -9.94
C VAL A 171 2.73 -9.84 -8.71
N CYS A 172 3.39 -10.85 -8.16
CA CYS A 172 2.87 -11.69 -7.09
C CYS A 172 3.38 -11.34 -5.68
N ASP A 173 4.45 -10.54 -5.57
CA ASP A 173 5.03 -10.06 -4.30
C ASP A 173 4.26 -8.87 -3.69
#